data_AF-A0A2S0KUM1-F1
#
_entry.id   AF-A0A2S0KUM1-F1
#
_cell.length_a   1.000
_cell.length_b   1.000
_cell.length_c   1.000
_cell.angle_alpha   90.00
_cell.angle_beta   90.00
_cell.angle_gamma   90.00
#
_symmetry.space_group_name_H-M   'P 1'
#
loop_
_entity.id
_entity.type
_entity.pdbx_description
1 polymer ?
#
loop_
_entity_poly.entity_id
_entity_poly.type
_entity_poly.pdbx_seq_one_letter_code
_entity_poly.pdbx_strand_id
1 'polypeptide(L)'
;MDTELFAANPELGRTSPDYVIYVPKGTDERIPDTGNEHFLVFRRKDGTFAAVWTQSGHEGQYNQHIVFAESDASARSWSAPRIIAGEKFDPETGRDMCSWGYPLVSRSGRIYVLYSKHIGVNDVFTHTTGRLAGIYSDDNGKSWSAEAYPDFPRSEYDSPDPAMPGNCITWQKPLRFGDGRYLAGITRWISPARATPSDGNWIHAPSVVDFLRFENLDDDPEIPDLKLTLLTAGKSLRFPIPDDPRGNSLIQEPTLNELPDGRLFAVMRTVAGTAAWSVSADGGESWSEPETLRYGDGLPPVEQPLSPCPCYTLSKGEYVLFYHNHDGHYGPWTAHATETRRPICMAYGKFDPEGRQPVRFSAPLSWIDSDNIELNHRCDLAMYSSFEYVDGRPVLFFPDRKHFLVGKVIDRARLANAVFPKKRA
;
A
#
# COMPACT_ATOMS: atom_id res chain seq x y z
N MET A 1 8.22 12.94 -24.05
CA MET A 1 7.40 11.76 -23.71
C MET A 1 7.10 11.08 -25.03
N ASP A 2 7.22 9.77 -25.08
CA ASP A 2 7.36 9.05 -26.35
C ASP A 2 5.99 8.86 -27.01
N THR A 3 5.57 9.85 -27.81
CA THR A 3 4.28 9.84 -28.52
C THR A 3 4.13 8.62 -29.43
N GLU A 4 5.25 8.07 -29.92
CA GLU A 4 5.26 6.85 -30.72
C GLU A 4 4.93 5.61 -29.88
N LEU A 5 5.43 5.54 -28.63
CA LEU A 5 5.13 4.43 -27.72
C LEU A 5 3.64 4.32 -27.41
N PHE A 6 2.97 5.45 -27.12
CA PHE A 6 1.54 5.44 -26.84
C PHE A 6 0.69 5.26 -28.09
N ALA A 7 1.18 5.67 -29.26
CA ALA A 7 0.52 5.35 -30.53
C ALA A 7 0.57 3.84 -30.82
N ALA A 8 1.68 3.18 -30.49
CA ALA A 8 1.85 1.73 -30.65
C ALA A 8 1.14 0.92 -29.56
N ASN A 9 0.99 1.47 -28.35
CA ASN A 9 0.27 0.85 -27.23
C ASN A 9 -0.68 1.87 -26.57
N PRO A 10 -1.90 2.03 -27.12
CA PRO A 10 -2.88 3.00 -26.59
C PRO A 10 -3.26 2.75 -25.14
N GLU A 11 -3.27 1.49 -24.70
CA GLU A 11 -3.62 1.12 -23.33
C GLU A 11 -2.59 1.61 -22.31
N LEU A 12 -1.31 1.64 -22.66
CA LEU A 12 -0.25 2.22 -21.83
C LEU A 12 -0.44 3.73 -21.66
N GLY A 13 -1.00 4.40 -22.67
CA GLY A 13 -1.28 5.84 -22.64
C GLY A 13 -2.57 6.23 -21.91
N ARG A 14 -3.42 5.26 -21.51
CA ARG A 14 -4.80 5.52 -21.06
C ARG A 14 -4.88 6.42 -19.84
N THR A 15 -4.08 6.17 -18.81
CA THR A 15 -4.02 7.02 -17.61
C THR A 15 -3.14 8.28 -17.81
N SER A 16 -2.69 8.51 -19.05
CA SER A 16 -1.79 9.60 -19.44
C SER A 16 -0.55 9.71 -18.53
N PRO A 17 0.24 8.62 -18.38
CA PRO A 17 1.36 8.61 -17.45
C PRO A 17 2.49 9.55 -17.90
N ASP A 18 3.22 10.12 -16.95
CA ASP A 18 4.40 10.95 -17.21
C ASP A 18 5.71 10.16 -17.28
N TYR A 19 5.70 8.99 -16.66
CA TYR A 19 6.80 8.04 -16.57
C TYR A 19 6.29 6.64 -16.88
N VAL A 20 7.05 5.90 -17.68
CA VAL A 20 6.83 4.46 -17.91
C VAL A 20 8.01 3.74 -17.29
N ILE A 21 7.75 2.88 -16.31
CA ILE A 21 8.77 2.18 -15.53
C ILE A 21 8.88 0.74 -16.01
N TYR A 22 7.74 0.08 -16.21
CA TYR A 22 7.70 -1.30 -16.68
C TYR A 22 6.51 -1.57 -17.58
N VAL A 23 6.79 -2.27 -18.69
CA VAL A 23 5.80 -2.81 -19.61
C VAL A 23 6.01 -4.32 -19.66
N PRO A 24 5.05 -5.13 -19.17
CA PRO A 24 5.15 -6.58 -19.21
C PRO A 24 5.36 -7.12 -20.62
N LYS A 25 6.11 -8.22 -20.73
CA LYS A 25 6.30 -8.97 -21.97
C LYS A 25 5.25 -10.08 -22.12
N GLY A 26 4.81 -10.69 -21.01
CA GLY A 26 3.81 -11.76 -21.02
C GLY A 26 4.26 -13.03 -21.76
N THR A 27 5.56 -13.34 -21.74
CA THR A 27 6.14 -14.46 -22.53
C THR A 27 6.62 -15.64 -21.71
N ASP A 28 6.92 -15.45 -20.42
CA ASP A 28 7.36 -16.53 -19.53
C ASP A 28 6.16 -17.06 -18.73
N GLU A 29 5.74 -18.28 -19.01
CA GLU A 29 4.60 -18.91 -18.32
C GLU A 29 4.95 -19.37 -16.90
N ARG A 30 6.24 -19.65 -16.63
CA ARG A 30 6.69 -20.10 -15.31
C ARG A 30 6.87 -18.90 -14.38
N ILE A 31 7.47 -17.82 -14.87
CA ILE A 31 7.69 -16.59 -14.13
C ILE A 31 7.01 -15.44 -14.88
N PRO A 32 5.66 -15.39 -14.86
CA PRO A 32 4.92 -14.35 -15.56
C PRO A 32 5.10 -13.00 -14.90
N ASP A 33 4.98 -11.96 -15.73
CA ASP A 33 5.24 -10.57 -15.37
C ASP A 33 4.02 -9.66 -15.59
N THR A 34 2.84 -10.25 -15.81
CA THR A 34 1.62 -9.56 -16.24
C THR A 34 0.77 -9.03 -15.08
N GLY A 35 1.03 -9.49 -13.86
CA GLY A 35 0.46 -9.00 -12.60
C GLY A 35 1.53 -8.30 -11.76
N ASN A 36 1.42 -6.98 -11.59
CA ASN A 36 2.38 -6.15 -10.87
C ASN A 36 1.67 -5.32 -9.79
N GLU A 37 2.12 -5.48 -8.55
CA GLU A 37 1.47 -4.93 -7.36
C GLU A 37 2.51 -4.50 -6.34
N HIS A 38 2.10 -3.70 -5.35
CA HIS A 38 3.02 -3.15 -4.35
C HIS A 38 4.21 -2.45 -5.01
N PHE A 39 3.92 -1.52 -5.91
CA PHE A 39 4.95 -0.83 -6.67
C PHE A 39 5.54 0.32 -5.85
N LEU A 40 6.65 0.02 -5.18
CA LEU A 40 7.28 0.91 -4.21
C LEU A 40 8.60 1.45 -4.73
N VAL A 41 8.54 2.63 -5.34
CA VAL A 41 9.69 3.47 -5.72
C VAL A 41 10.22 4.19 -4.49
N PHE A 42 11.54 4.17 -4.31
CA PHE A 42 12.22 4.81 -3.20
C PHE A 42 13.56 5.40 -3.64
N ARG A 43 14.02 6.40 -2.90
CA ARG A 43 15.32 7.02 -3.13
C ARG A 43 16.43 6.28 -2.37
N ARG A 44 17.54 6.05 -3.05
CA ARG A 44 18.78 5.49 -2.48
C ARG A 44 19.65 6.62 -1.91
N LYS A 45 20.62 6.26 -1.07
CA LYS A 45 21.49 7.26 -0.40
C LYS A 45 22.30 8.10 -1.39
N ASP A 46 22.66 7.55 -2.53
CA ASP A 46 23.39 8.25 -3.60
C ASP A 46 22.52 9.25 -4.39
N GLY A 47 21.24 9.39 -4.05
CA GLY A 47 20.30 10.30 -4.71
C GLY A 47 19.62 9.73 -5.94
N THR A 48 19.95 8.50 -6.35
CA THR A 48 19.27 7.79 -7.45
C THR A 48 18.03 7.05 -6.95
N PHE A 49 17.23 6.49 -7.86
CA PHE A 49 16.01 5.76 -7.51
C PHE A 49 16.17 4.25 -7.66
N ALA A 50 15.38 3.52 -6.91
CA ALA A 50 15.11 2.10 -7.13
C ALA A 50 13.64 1.81 -6.87
N ALA A 51 13.19 0.64 -7.30
CA ALA A 51 11.84 0.15 -7.09
C ALA A 51 11.89 -1.31 -6.66
N VAL A 52 11.00 -1.64 -5.73
CA VAL A 52 10.62 -3.02 -5.40
C VAL A 52 9.15 -3.18 -5.71
N TRP A 53 8.78 -4.31 -6.29
CA TRP A 53 7.37 -4.70 -6.41
C TRP A 53 7.18 -6.21 -6.36
N THR A 54 5.93 -6.60 -6.14
CA THR A 54 5.52 -8.01 -6.21
C THR A 54 5.01 -8.28 -7.63
N GLN A 55 5.65 -9.21 -8.30
CA GLN A 55 5.35 -9.60 -9.67
C GLN A 55 4.79 -11.03 -9.71
N SER A 56 3.88 -11.29 -10.65
CA SER A 56 3.15 -12.55 -10.81
C SER A 56 2.42 -12.58 -12.15
N GLY A 57 1.62 -13.63 -12.39
CA GLY A 57 0.70 -13.67 -13.54
C GLY A 57 -0.63 -12.98 -13.23
N HIS A 58 -1.07 -13.08 -11.98
CA HIS A 58 -2.26 -12.43 -11.46
C HIS A 58 -2.15 -12.34 -9.93
N GLU A 59 -2.82 -11.35 -9.33
CA GLU A 59 -2.87 -11.17 -7.89
C GLU A 59 -3.28 -12.46 -7.16
N GLY A 60 -2.54 -12.81 -6.11
CA GLY A 60 -2.83 -13.96 -5.26
C GLY A 60 -2.46 -15.33 -5.84
N GLN A 61 -1.86 -15.38 -7.04
CA GLN A 61 -1.32 -16.62 -7.61
C GLN A 61 -0.05 -17.08 -6.86
N TYR A 62 0.21 -18.39 -6.86
CA TYR A 62 1.36 -19.01 -6.17
C TYR A 62 2.73 -18.57 -6.69
N ASN A 63 2.79 -17.95 -7.87
CA ASN A 63 4.01 -17.52 -8.54
C ASN A 63 4.41 -16.07 -8.21
N GLN A 64 3.88 -15.51 -7.14
CA GLN A 64 4.30 -14.21 -6.63
C GLN A 64 5.77 -14.25 -6.19
N HIS A 65 6.53 -13.29 -6.69
CA HIS A 65 7.95 -13.11 -6.43
C HIS A 65 8.28 -11.62 -6.32
N ILE A 66 9.39 -11.30 -5.66
CA ILE A 66 9.82 -9.92 -5.44
C ILE A 66 10.88 -9.58 -6.48
N VAL A 67 10.69 -8.46 -7.17
CA VAL A 67 11.64 -7.96 -8.15
C VAL A 67 12.16 -6.58 -7.76
N PHE A 68 13.31 -6.24 -8.31
CA PHE A 68 14.01 -4.99 -8.08
C PHE A 68 14.45 -4.38 -9.40
N ALA A 69 14.31 -3.06 -9.54
CA ALA A 69 14.85 -2.30 -10.67
C ALA A 69 15.49 -1.00 -10.17
N GLU A 70 16.50 -0.55 -10.91
CA GLU A 70 17.27 0.65 -10.59
C GLU A 70 16.98 1.74 -11.62
N SER A 71 17.09 2.99 -11.19
CA SER A 71 17.04 4.15 -12.07
C SER A 71 18.07 5.19 -11.66
N ASP A 72 18.33 6.14 -12.55
CA ASP A 72 19.10 7.34 -12.24
C ASP A 72 18.29 8.31 -11.35
N ALA A 73 18.86 9.49 -11.07
CA ALA A 73 18.19 10.53 -10.27
C ALA A 73 16.98 11.18 -10.96
N SER A 74 16.75 10.93 -12.24
CA SER A 74 15.60 11.44 -12.99
C SER A 74 14.40 10.49 -12.97
N ALA A 75 14.58 9.24 -12.50
CA ALA A 75 13.56 8.19 -12.54
C ALA A 75 12.99 7.90 -13.94
N ARG A 76 13.74 8.23 -15.02
CA ARG A 76 13.27 8.10 -16.41
C ARG A 76 13.74 6.84 -17.11
N SER A 77 14.95 6.37 -16.79
CA SER A 77 15.52 5.17 -17.37
C SER A 77 15.65 4.12 -16.29
N TRP A 78 15.03 2.96 -16.50
CA TRP A 78 14.99 1.87 -15.54
C TRP A 78 15.72 0.65 -16.08
N SER A 79 16.45 -0.05 -15.21
CA SER A 79 17.00 -1.36 -15.53
C SER A 79 15.87 -2.37 -15.79
N ALA A 80 16.18 -3.47 -16.49
CA ALA A 80 15.29 -4.62 -16.46
C ALA A 80 15.11 -5.09 -14.99
N PRO A 81 13.90 -5.54 -14.59
CA PRO A 81 13.71 -6.12 -13.28
C PRO A 81 14.55 -7.37 -13.10
N ARG A 82 15.10 -7.53 -11.90
CA ARG A 82 15.73 -8.78 -11.44
C ARG A 82 14.95 -9.34 -10.27
N ILE A 83 14.76 -10.66 -10.26
CA ILE A 83 14.13 -11.37 -9.15
C ILE A 83 15.11 -11.36 -7.98
N ILE A 84 14.62 -10.95 -6.81
CA ILE A 84 15.40 -10.87 -5.57
C ILE A 84 14.88 -11.82 -4.49
N ALA A 85 13.65 -12.31 -4.61
CA ALA A 85 13.09 -13.36 -3.76
C ALA A 85 11.92 -14.08 -4.46
N GLY A 86 11.66 -15.34 -4.10
CA GLY A 86 10.45 -16.07 -4.55
C GLY A 86 10.54 -16.78 -5.91
N GLU A 87 11.73 -16.99 -6.48
CA GLU A 87 11.89 -17.65 -7.80
C GLU A 87 11.55 -19.16 -7.80
N LYS A 88 11.64 -19.81 -6.64
CA LYS A 88 11.58 -21.28 -6.49
C LYS A 88 10.35 -21.74 -5.72
N PHE A 89 9.19 -21.21 -6.07
CA PHE A 89 7.93 -21.60 -5.45
C PHE A 89 7.51 -23.04 -5.82
N ASP A 90 6.68 -23.63 -4.96
CA ASP A 90 5.95 -24.88 -5.21
C ASP A 90 4.53 -24.58 -5.70
N PRO A 91 4.15 -24.95 -6.93
CA PRO A 91 2.80 -24.71 -7.47
C PRO A 91 1.66 -25.42 -6.72
N GLU A 92 1.94 -26.54 -6.04
CA GLU A 92 0.91 -27.32 -5.34
C GLU A 92 0.56 -26.70 -4.00
N THR A 93 1.57 -26.24 -3.26
CA THR A 93 1.41 -25.74 -1.89
C THR A 93 1.55 -24.22 -1.78
N GLY A 94 2.09 -23.55 -2.79
CA GLY A 94 2.52 -22.15 -2.73
C GLY A 94 3.77 -21.92 -1.90
N ARG A 95 4.43 -22.96 -1.37
CA ARG A 95 5.65 -22.82 -0.57
C ARG A 95 6.70 -22.02 -1.33
N ASP A 96 7.44 -21.17 -0.62
CA ASP A 96 8.46 -20.26 -1.15
C ASP A 96 7.95 -19.11 -2.05
N MET A 97 6.63 -18.98 -2.26
CA MET A 97 6.02 -17.76 -2.78
C MET A 97 6.34 -16.56 -1.87
N CYS A 98 6.65 -15.41 -2.48
CA CYS A 98 7.02 -14.19 -1.76
C CYS A 98 6.12 -13.00 -2.14
N SER A 99 5.42 -12.45 -1.15
CA SER A 99 4.46 -11.35 -1.26
C SER A 99 4.40 -10.67 0.11
N TRP A 100 4.18 -9.41 0.34
CA TRP A 100 4.23 -8.28 -0.54
C TRP A 100 5.46 -7.48 -0.13
N GLY A 101 6.41 -7.31 -1.05
CA GLY A 101 7.71 -6.73 -0.73
C GLY A 101 7.64 -5.23 -0.42
N TYR A 102 8.41 -4.78 0.57
CA TYR A 102 8.58 -3.36 0.86
C TYR A 102 10.02 -2.98 1.23
N PRO A 103 10.50 -1.81 0.76
CA PRO A 103 11.85 -1.35 1.03
C PRO A 103 11.94 -0.46 2.28
N LEU A 104 13.07 -0.53 2.95
CA LEU A 104 13.54 0.42 3.97
C LEU A 104 14.98 0.79 3.67
N VAL A 105 15.39 2.04 3.95
CA VAL A 105 16.77 2.49 3.72
C VAL A 105 17.33 3.04 5.03
N SER A 106 18.43 2.47 5.50
CA SER A 106 19.13 2.95 6.69
C SER A 106 19.87 4.26 6.40
N ARG A 107 20.28 4.97 7.44
CA ARG A 107 21.12 6.18 7.31
C ARG A 107 22.49 5.90 6.69
N SER A 108 23.03 4.70 6.84
CA SER A 108 24.30 4.32 6.18
C SER A 108 24.13 4.10 4.67
N GLY A 109 22.89 3.83 4.23
CA GLY A 109 22.54 3.55 2.85
C GLY A 109 22.25 2.07 2.57
N ARG A 110 22.33 1.20 3.58
CA ARG A 110 21.88 -0.19 3.48
C ARG A 110 20.41 -0.22 3.10
N ILE A 111 20.09 -1.00 2.07
CA ILE A 111 18.72 -1.20 1.60
C ILE A 111 18.23 -2.52 2.18
N TYR A 112 17.14 -2.50 2.93
CA TYR A 112 16.42 -3.69 3.36
C TYR A 112 15.21 -3.89 2.46
N VAL A 113 14.92 -5.14 2.12
CA VAL A 113 13.66 -5.55 1.49
C VAL A 113 13.07 -6.66 2.33
N LEU A 114 11.89 -6.39 2.89
CA LEU A 114 11.13 -7.35 3.69
C LEU A 114 9.87 -7.77 2.94
N TYR A 115 9.45 -9.02 3.12
CA TYR A 115 8.30 -9.62 2.42
C TYR A 115 7.73 -10.76 3.26
N SER A 116 6.45 -11.09 3.06
CA SER A 116 5.91 -12.36 3.58
C SER A 116 6.37 -13.49 2.67
N LYS A 117 6.77 -14.60 3.29
CA LYS A 117 7.15 -15.82 2.60
C LYS A 117 6.22 -16.94 3.02
N HIS A 118 5.52 -17.49 2.03
CA HIS A 118 4.60 -18.58 2.25
C HIS A 118 5.37 -19.88 2.54
N ILE A 119 4.93 -20.64 3.56
CA ILE A 119 5.64 -21.85 4.01
C ILE A 119 4.96 -23.16 3.57
N GLY A 120 3.89 -23.07 2.78
CA GLY A 120 3.12 -24.20 2.26
C GLY A 120 1.93 -24.60 3.12
N VAL A 121 1.50 -23.73 4.06
CA VAL A 121 0.29 -23.91 4.88
C VAL A 121 -0.53 -22.63 4.86
N ASN A 122 -1.85 -22.77 4.70
CA ASN A 122 -2.78 -21.66 4.53
C ASN A 122 -3.67 -21.49 5.76
N ASP A 123 -3.91 -20.24 6.15
CA ASP A 123 -4.90 -19.87 7.17
C ASP A 123 -6.04 -19.06 6.54
N VAL A 124 -5.78 -17.81 6.13
CA VAL A 124 -6.79 -16.96 5.47
C VAL A 124 -6.63 -16.98 3.94
N PHE A 125 -5.54 -16.40 3.43
CA PHE A 125 -5.21 -16.38 2.00
C PHE A 125 -3.75 -16.76 1.79
N THR A 126 -3.44 -17.49 0.71
CA THR A 126 -2.06 -17.93 0.42
C THR A 126 -1.07 -16.77 0.38
N HIS A 127 -1.46 -15.66 -0.24
CA HIS A 127 -0.62 -14.46 -0.42
C HIS A 127 -0.53 -13.53 0.80
N THR A 128 -1.21 -13.85 1.90
CA THR A 128 -1.14 -13.09 3.15
C THR A 128 -0.66 -13.95 4.33
N THR A 129 -0.84 -15.27 4.25
CA THR A 129 -0.36 -16.26 5.22
C THR A 129 1.13 -16.51 4.99
N GLY A 130 2.00 -16.06 5.89
CA GLY A 130 3.43 -16.31 5.72
C GLY A 130 4.31 -15.72 6.82
N ARG A 131 5.59 -16.11 6.80
CA ARG A 131 6.60 -15.58 7.71
C ARG A 131 7.18 -14.30 7.13
N LEU A 132 7.39 -13.27 7.95
CA LEU A 132 8.19 -12.13 7.53
C LEU A 132 9.63 -12.62 7.28
N ALA A 133 10.09 -12.48 6.05
CA ALA A 133 11.45 -12.75 5.60
C ALA A 133 12.09 -11.44 5.14
N GLY A 134 13.42 -11.44 5.02
CA GLY A 134 14.15 -10.26 4.59
C GLY A 134 15.50 -10.57 3.98
N ILE A 135 15.95 -9.61 3.17
CA ILE A 135 17.30 -9.49 2.63
C ILE A 135 17.75 -8.03 2.76
N TYR A 136 19.06 -7.79 2.73
CA TYR A 136 19.60 -6.45 2.62
C TYR A 136 20.70 -6.35 1.56
N SER A 137 21.02 -5.12 1.16
CA SER A 137 22.09 -4.79 0.22
C SER A 137 22.92 -3.61 0.76
N ASP A 138 24.24 -3.77 0.76
CA ASP A 138 25.22 -2.74 1.12
C ASP A 138 25.88 -2.08 -0.10
N ASP A 139 25.58 -2.56 -1.30
CA ASP A 139 26.18 -2.13 -2.56
C ASP A 139 25.17 -1.46 -3.50
N ASN A 140 24.20 -0.77 -2.90
CA ASN A 140 23.16 0.01 -3.56
C ASN A 140 22.15 -0.83 -4.37
N GLY A 141 21.98 -2.10 -4.00
CA GLY A 141 21.12 -3.04 -4.70
C GLY A 141 21.82 -3.68 -5.90
N LYS A 142 23.10 -4.05 -5.81
CA LYS A 142 23.76 -4.90 -6.83
C LYS A 142 23.76 -6.36 -6.41
N SER A 143 24.07 -6.62 -5.14
CA SER A 143 23.98 -7.93 -4.50
C SER A 143 23.09 -7.86 -3.25
N TRP A 144 22.70 -9.04 -2.76
CA TRP A 144 21.83 -9.20 -1.59
C TRP A 144 22.41 -10.23 -0.64
N SER A 145 22.14 -10.03 0.65
CA SER A 145 22.39 -11.02 1.69
C SER A 145 21.64 -12.33 1.42
N ALA A 146 22.00 -13.38 2.14
CA ALA A 146 21.12 -14.54 2.25
C ALA A 146 19.77 -14.12 2.86
N GLU A 147 18.70 -14.77 2.42
CA GLU A 147 17.39 -14.61 3.04
C GLU A 147 17.44 -15.10 4.49
N ALA A 148 16.86 -14.32 5.38
CA ALA A 148 16.71 -14.66 6.79
C ALA A 148 15.39 -14.10 7.34
N TYR A 149 15.11 -14.36 8.62
CA TYR A 149 13.84 -14.05 9.24
C TYR A 149 14.10 -13.23 10.52
N PRO A 150 13.57 -12.00 10.63
CA PRO A 150 13.54 -11.31 11.91
C PRO A 150 12.55 -12.00 12.86
N ASP A 151 12.63 -11.70 14.15
CA ASP A 151 11.56 -12.03 15.08
C ASP A 151 10.34 -11.14 14.80
N PHE A 152 9.23 -11.75 14.38
CA PHE A 152 8.00 -11.03 14.05
C PHE A 152 6.94 -11.29 15.12
N PRO A 153 6.50 -10.24 15.85
CA PRO A 153 5.56 -10.41 16.95
C PRO A 153 4.23 -11.04 16.50
N ARG A 154 3.79 -12.08 17.23
CA ARG A 154 2.43 -12.63 17.08
C ARG A 154 1.40 -11.69 17.69
N SER A 155 0.18 -11.82 17.20
CA SER A 155 -0.99 -11.10 17.68
C SER A 155 -2.07 -12.07 18.17
N GLU A 156 -2.98 -11.57 19.01
CA GLU A 156 -4.17 -12.30 19.49
C GLU A 156 -5.12 -12.75 18.36
N TYR A 157 -5.03 -12.09 17.20
CA TYR A 157 -5.81 -12.39 16.00
C TYR A 157 -5.21 -13.51 15.13
N ASP A 158 -3.97 -13.91 15.39
CA ASP A 158 -3.34 -15.03 14.68
C ASP A 158 -3.96 -16.37 15.13
N SER A 159 -3.76 -17.40 14.30
CA SER A 159 -4.13 -18.77 14.66
C SER A 159 -3.52 -19.18 16.01
N PRO A 160 -4.25 -19.92 16.86
CA PRO A 160 -3.69 -20.47 18.09
C PRO A 160 -2.64 -21.57 17.81
N ASP A 161 -2.59 -22.13 16.59
CA ASP A 161 -1.55 -23.08 16.18
C ASP A 161 -0.22 -22.33 15.96
N PRO A 162 0.83 -22.62 16.73
CA PRO A 162 2.14 -21.96 16.56
C PRO A 162 2.82 -22.31 15.23
N ALA A 163 2.45 -23.43 14.59
CA ALA A 163 2.96 -23.79 13.26
C ALA A 163 2.34 -22.96 12.14
N MET A 164 1.19 -22.34 12.40
CA MET A 164 0.54 -21.45 11.45
C MET A 164 1.14 -20.03 11.57
N PRO A 165 1.67 -19.45 10.48
CA PRO A 165 2.16 -18.09 10.49
C PRO A 165 1.01 -17.08 10.53
N GLY A 166 1.32 -15.80 10.78
CA GLY A 166 0.33 -14.73 10.78
C GLY A 166 -0.20 -14.40 9.38
N ASN A 167 -1.35 -13.73 9.33
CA ASN A 167 -1.97 -13.25 8.09
C ASN A 167 -1.81 -11.72 8.02
N CYS A 168 -0.80 -11.22 7.32
CA CYS A 168 -0.55 -9.78 7.33
C CYS A 168 0.01 -9.22 6.03
N ILE A 169 -0.17 -7.93 5.85
CA ILE A 169 0.39 -7.16 4.74
C ILE A 169 0.87 -5.80 5.25
N THR A 170 2.06 -5.41 4.82
CA THR A 170 2.53 -4.02 4.85
C THR A 170 2.44 -3.50 3.43
N TRP A 171 1.50 -2.59 3.16
CA TRP A 171 1.13 -2.25 1.78
C TRP A 171 1.79 -0.99 1.21
N GLN A 172 2.38 -0.17 2.07
CA GLN A 172 3.12 1.03 1.70
C GLN A 172 4.50 1.05 2.33
N LYS A 173 5.36 1.91 1.79
CA LYS A 173 6.66 2.21 2.40
C LYS A 173 6.44 2.64 3.85
N PRO A 174 7.15 2.03 4.82
CA PRO A 174 7.10 2.49 6.20
C PRO A 174 7.48 3.97 6.32
N LEU A 175 6.79 4.70 7.18
CA LEU A 175 7.03 6.11 7.44
C LEU A 175 8.22 6.25 8.38
N ARG A 176 9.25 7.01 7.99
CA ARG A 176 10.24 7.53 8.92
C ARG A 176 9.68 8.82 9.54
N PHE A 177 9.59 8.89 10.86
CA PHE A 177 8.92 9.98 11.58
C PHE A 177 9.72 10.43 12.80
N GLY A 178 9.42 11.62 13.33
CA GLY A 178 9.87 12.06 14.66
C GLY A 178 11.35 11.82 14.96
N ASP A 179 11.64 10.87 15.86
CA ASP A 179 13.00 10.50 16.30
C ASP A 179 13.86 9.81 15.23
N GLY A 180 13.28 9.54 14.06
CA GLY A 180 13.92 8.93 12.92
C GLY A 180 13.72 7.43 12.83
N ARG A 181 12.99 6.76 13.73
CA ARG A 181 12.61 5.35 13.54
C ARG A 181 11.56 5.21 12.42
N TYR A 182 11.45 4.00 11.90
CA TYR A 182 10.40 3.66 10.94
C TYR A 182 9.17 3.10 11.64
N LEU A 183 7.99 3.46 11.14
CA LEU A 183 6.70 2.90 11.50
C LEU A 183 6.02 2.35 10.25
N ALA A 184 5.64 1.08 10.30
CA ALA A 184 4.80 0.45 9.29
C ALA A 184 3.38 0.29 9.85
N GLY A 185 2.38 0.62 9.03
CA GLY A 185 1.02 0.19 9.26
C GLY A 185 0.79 -1.17 8.60
N ILE A 186 0.13 -2.07 9.33
CA ILE A 186 -0.07 -3.47 8.96
C ILE A 186 -1.56 -3.76 8.95
N THR A 187 -2.08 -4.29 7.85
CA THR A 187 -3.37 -5.00 7.91
C THR A 187 -3.09 -6.40 8.42
N ARG A 188 -3.88 -6.83 9.40
CA ARG A 188 -3.88 -8.22 9.88
C ARG A 188 -5.25 -8.82 9.64
N TRP A 189 -5.32 -9.90 8.88
CA TRP A 189 -6.54 -10.69 8.79
C TRP A 189 -6.65 -11.60 10.00
N ILE A 190 -7.84 -11.66 10.57
CA ILE A 190 -8.13 -12.48 11.74
C ILE A 190 -8.24 -13.93 11.28
N SER A 191 -7.53 -14.84 11.96
CA SER A 191 -7.59 -16.27 11.66
C SER A 191 -9.04 -16.78 11.74
N PRO A 192 -9.49 -17.67 10.83
CA PRO A 192 -10.79 -18.32 10.91
C PRO A 192 -11.03 -19.08 12.22
N ALA A 193 -9.95 -19.49 12.91
CA ALA A 193 -10.02 -20.08 14.25
C ALA A 193 -10.48 -19.09 15.35
N ARG A 194 -10.49 -17.78 15.05
CA ARG A 194 -10.87 -16.70 15.96
C ARG A 194 -12.16 -16.01 15.52
N ALA A 195 -12.29 -15.70 14.23
CA ALA A 195 -13.47 -15.06 13.66
C ALA A 195 -13.61 -15.42 12.18
N THR A 196 -14.85 -15.58 11.71
CA THR A 196 -15.15 -15.83 10.29
C THR A 196 -16.18 -14.83 9.76
N PRO A 197 -16.14 -14.52 8.45
CA PRO A 197 -17.19 -13.72 7.79
C PRO A 197 -18.59 -14.28 8.08
N SER A 198 -19.58 -13.41 8.25
CA SER A 198 -20.97 -13.83 8.50
C SER A 198 -21.66 -14.44 7.30
N ASP A 199 -21.27 -14.02 6.09
CA ASP A 199 -21.85 -14.43 4.81
C ASP A 199 -20.95 -15.35 3.98
N GLY A 200 -19.75 -15.67 4.49
CA GLY A 200 -18.74 -16.45 3.78
C GLY A 200 -18.05 -15.71 2.62
N ASN A 201 -18.31 -14.41 2.43
CA ASN A 201 -17.70 -13.63 1.36
C ASN A 201 -16.31 -13.12 1.78
N TRP A 202 -15.34 -13.22 0.88
CA TRP A 202 -13.96 -12.80 1.13
C TRP A 202 -13.84 -11.29 1.38
N ILE A 203 -14.72 -10.47 0.80
CA ILE A 203 -14.75 -9.01 1.03
C ILE A 203 -15.10 -8.67 2.48
N HIS A 204 -15.61 -9.62 3.25
CA HIS A 204 -15.92 -9.50 4.67
C HIS A 204 -14.97 -10.33 5.56
N ALA A 205 -13.83 -10.78 5.01
CA ALA A 205 -12.75 -11.39 5.79
C ALA A 205 -12.34 -10.45 6.95
N PRO A 206 -12.59 -10.84 8.22
CA PRO A 206 -12.35 -9.94 9.34
C PRO A 206 -10.90 -9.52 9.41
N SER A 207 -10.66 -8.25 9.67
CA SER A 207 -9.32 -7.67 9.72
C SER A 207 -9.25 -6.50 10.71
N VAL A 208 -8.04 -6.30 11.20
CA VAL A 208 -7.66 -5.19 12.08
C VAL A 208 -6.43 -4.49 11.51
N VAL A 209 -6.15 -3.30 12.01
CA VAL A 209 -4.90 -2.59 11.70
C VAL A 209 -4.00 -2.54 12.94
N ASP A 210 -2.74 -2.91 12.72
CA ASP A 210 -1.66 -2.86 13.70
C ASP A 210 -0.54 -1.93 13.23
N PHE A 211 0.33 -1.51 14.15
CA PHE A 211 1.51 -0.72 13.83
C PHE A 211 2.79 -1.36 14.36
N LEU A 212 3.79 -1.47 13.48
CA LEU A 212 5.08 -2.08 13.74
C LEU A 212 6.19 -1.04 13.64
N ARG A 213 6.96 -0.88 14.71
CA ARG A 213 8.12 0.02 14.75
C ARG A 213 9.41 -0.75 14.56
N PHE A 214 10.29 -0.21 13.72
CA PHE A 214 11.65 -0.71 13.53
C PHE A 214 12.58 0.03 14.48
N GLU A 215 13.16 -0.69 15.44
CA GLU A 215 13.86 -0.07 16.57
C GLU A 215 15.32 0.26 16.26
N ASN A 216 15.98 -0.54 15.42
CA ASN A 216 17.43 -0.48 15.22
C ASN A 216 17.85 -0.51 13.75
N LEU A 217 16.98 -0.17 12.79
CA LEU A 217 17.31 -0.26 11.37
C LEU A 217 18.59 0.53 11.00
N ASP A 218 18.81 1.68 11.64
CA ASP A 218 19.98 2.54 11.36
C ASP A 218 21.29 2.04 11.97
N ASP A 219 21.25 1.01 12.82
CA ASP A 219 22.45 0.33 13.32
C ASP A 219 22.96 -0.71 12.31
N ASP A 220 22.33 -0.80 11.13
CA ASP A 220 22.59 -1.78 10.08
C ASP A 220 22.62 -3.24 10.58
N PRO A 221 21.61 -3.72 11.33
CA PRO A 221 21.59 -5.10 11.78
C PRO A 221 21.48 -6.07 10.59
N GLU A 222 21.97 -7.29 10.79
CA GLU A 222 21.57 -8.43 9.96
C GLU A 222 20.06 -8.70 10.16
N ILE A 223 19.42 -9.39 9.21
CA ILE A 223 17.97 -9.61 9.25
C ILE A 223 17.49 -10.29 10.56
N PRO A 224 18.15 -11.34 11.10
CA PRO A 224 17.74 -11.93 12.38
C PRO A 224 17.85 -10.97 13.58
N ASP A 225 18.72 -9.95 13.49
CA ASP A 225 18.99 -8.99 14.56
C ASP A 225 18.15 -7.70 14.42
N LEU A 226 17.29 -7.63 13.40
CA LEU A 226 16.35 -6.53 13.22
C LEU A 226 15.27 -6.58 14.32
N LYS A 227 15.21 -5.54 15.15
CA LYS A 227 14.30 -5.43 16.28
C LYS A 227 13.00 -4.76 15.86
N LEU A 228 11.91 -5.51 16.00
CA LEU A 228 10.56 -5.10 15.62
C LEU A 228 9.67 -5.05 16.86
N THR A 229 8.98 -3.92 17.08
CA THR A 229 8.01 -3.78 18.17
C THR A 229 6.61 -3.61 17.60
N LEU A 230 5.69 -4.50 17.98
CA LEU A 230 4.26 -4.35 17.70
C LEU A 230 3.65 -3.42 18.75
N LEU A 231 3.39 -2.18 18.37
CA LEU A 231 2.95 -1.13 19.31
C LEU A 231 1.51 -1.31 19.78
N THR A 232 0.67 -1.93 18.94
CA THR A 232 -0.78 -2.04 19.14
C THR A 232 -1.27 -3.41 19.58
N ALA A 233 -0.39 -4.24 20.15
CA ALA A 233 -0.81 -5.52 20.74
C ALA A 233 -1.94 -5.32 21.76
N GLY A 234 -3.07 -6.02 21.60
CA GLY A 234 -4.26 -5.91 22.46
C GLY A 234 -5.09 -4.65 22.26
N LYS A 235 -4.73 -3.78 21.31
CA LYS A 235 -5.37 -2.48 21.04
C LYS A 235 -5.33 -2.14 19.54
N SER A 236 -5.39 -3.16 18.69
CA SER A 236 -5.44 -3.01 17.24
C SER A 236 -6.64 -2.15 16.84
N LEU A 237 -6.48 -1.36 15.78
CA LEU A 237 -7.56 -0.54 15.24
C LEU A 237 -8.64 -1.44 14.62
N ARG A 238 -9.90 -1.12 14.92
CA ARG A 238 -11.07 -1.85 14.45
C ARG A 238 -12.09 -0.89 13.84
N PHE A 239 -12.80 -1.33 12.81
CA PHE A 239 -13.91 -0.58 12.22
C PHE A 239 -15.05 -1.54 11.88
N PRO A 240 -16.29 -1.23 12.25
CA PRO A 240 -17.40 -2.16 12.08
C PRO A 240 -17.70 -2.44 10.60
N ILE A 241 -18.04 -3.69 10.30
CA ILE A 241 -18.69 -4.06 9.04
C ILE A 241 -20.18 -3.68 9.17
N PRO A 242 -20.75 -2.88 8.24
CA PRO A 242 -22.18 -2.57 8.27
C PRO A 242 -23.03 -3.84 8.28
N ASP A 243 -24.08 -3.84 9.11
CA ASP A 243 -25.05 -4.92 9.23
C ASP A 243 -24.49 -6.31 9.58
N ASP A 244 -23.23 -6.42 10.01
CA ASP A 244 -22.66 -7.70 10.40
C ASP A 244 -23.16 -8.14 11.79
N PRO A 245 -23.96 -9.22 11.91
CA PRO A 245 -24.51 -9.66 13.19
C PRO A 245 -23.44 -10.20 14.15
N ARG A 246 -22.22 -10.47 13.67
CA ARG A 246 -21.12 -11.01 14.48
C ARG A 246 -20.25 -9.94 15.12
N GLY A 247 -20.44 -8.67 14.76
CA GLY A 247 -19.62 -7.56 15.26
C GLY A 247 -18.15 -7.68 14.85
N ASN A 248 -17.88 -8.24 13.68
CA ASN A 248 -16.53 -8.31 13.13
C ASN A 248 -16.03 -6.91 12.74
N SER A 249 -14.70 -6.81 12.65
CA SER A 249 -14.02 -5.63 12.14
C SER A 249 -13.56 -5.86 10.71
N LEU A 250 -13.62 -4.81 9.89
CA LEU A 250 -12.89 -4.74 8.62
C LEU A 250 -12.33 -3.34 8.42
N ILE A 251 -11.05 -3.21 8.70
CA ILE A 251 -10.24 -2.03 8.42
C ILE A 251 -8.88 -2.49 7.93
N GLN A 252 -8.40 -1.86 6.86
CA GLN A 252 -7.23 -2.34 6.14
C GLN A 252 -6.42 -1.18 5.58
N GLU A 253 -5.17 -1.51 5.25
CA GLU A 253 -4.27 -0.72 4.42
C GLU A 253 -4.11 0.72 4.92
N PRO A 254 -3.58 0.90 6.14
CA PRO A 254 -3.30 2.21 6.70
C PRO A 254 -2.22 2.92 5.91
N THR A 255 -2.49 4.15 5.50
CA THR A 255 -1.48 5.11 5.08
C THR A 255 -1.09 6.00 6.24
N LEU A 256 0.21 6.23 6.46
CA LEU A 256 0.74 7.04 7.56
C LEU A 256 1.28 8.39 7.07
N ASN A 257 0.92 9.47 7.77
CA ASN A 257 1.49 10.81 7.57
C ASN A 257 1.83 11.47 8.91
N GLU A 258 2.95 12.18 8.96
CA GLU A 258 3.30 13.02 10.12
C GLU A 258 2.68 14.42 9.97
N LEU A 259 2.01 14.88 11.02
CA LEU A 259 1.35 16.18 11.08
C LEU A 259 2.30 17.27 11.60
N PRO A 260 2.08 18.56 11.30
CA PRO A 260 2.91 19.66 11.77
C PRO A 260 3.06 19.79 13.29
N ASP A 261 2.14 19.22 14.06
CA ASP A 261 2.13 19.19 15.52
C ASP A 261 2.74 17.90 16.12
N GLY A 262 3.35 17.05 15.29
CA GLY A 262 4.02 15.81 15.70
C GLY A 262 3.09 14.61 15.85
N ARG A 263 1.77 14.78 15.67
CA ARG A 263 0.84 13.65 15.61
C ARG A 263 1.05 12.82 14.34
N LEU A 264 0.69 11.54 14.40
CA LEU A 264 0.62 10.67 13.22
C LEU A 264 -0.85 10.52 12.81
N PHE A 265 -1.12 10.68 11.51
CA PHE A 265 -2.45 10.54 10.92
C PHE A 265 -2.49 9.33 10.01
N ALA A 266 -3.44 8.43 10.28
CA ALA A 266 -3.68 7.24 9.48
C ALA A 266 -4.97 7.37 8.67
N VAL A 267 -4.93 7.01 7.37
CA VAL A 267 -6.13 6.83 6.51
C VAL A 267 -6.19 5.38 6.07
N MET A 268 -7.35 4.75 6.16
CA MET A 268 -7.55 3.31 5.96
C MET A 268 -8.76 3.04 5.08
N ARG A 269 -8.75 1.92 4.35
CA ARG A 269 -9.91 1.44 3.61
C ARG A 269 -10.83 0.61 4.52
N THR A 270 -12.12 0.64 4.22
CA THR A 270 -13.15 -0.17 4.89
C THR A 270 -14.12 -0.73 3.85
N VAL A 271 -14.99 -1.63 4.29
CA VAL A 271 -16.14 -2.10 3.49
C VAL A 271 -17.40 -1.27 3.74
N ALA A 272 -17.32 -0.21 4.56
CA ALA A 272 -18.46 0.62 4.94
C ALA A 272 -18.81 1.71 3.90
N GLY A 273 -18.32 1.58 2.67
CA GLY A 273 -18.49 2.58 1.61
C GLY A 273 -17.80 3.92 1.88
N THR A 274 -16.92 3.98 2.89
CA THR A 274 -16.17 5.19 3.25
C THR A 274 -14.75 4.86 3.66
N ALA A 275 -13.83 5.81 3.49
CA ALA A 275 -12.52 5.72 4.11
C ALA A 275 -12.66 5.95 5.63
N ALA A 276 -11.74 5.40 6.41
CA ALA A 276 -11.61 5.65 7.85
C ALA A 276 -10.31 6.38 8.17
N TRP A 277 -10.24 7.02 9.33
CA TRP A 277 -9.02 7.63 9.84
C TRP A 277 -8.85 7.42 11.34
N SER A 278 -7.61 7.53 11.80
CA SER A 278 -7.24 7.54 13.21
C SER A 278 -6.00 8.43 13.41
N VAL A 279 -5.75 8.88 14.63
CA VAL A 279 -4.60 9.72 14.98
C VAL A 279 -3.88 9.19 16.21
N SER A 280 -2.55 9.27 16.22
CA SER A 280 -1.69 9.01 17.37
C SER A 280 -0.95 10.28 17.78
N ALA A 281 -0.82 10.51 19.09
CA ALA A 281 -0.10 11.65 19.66
C ALA A 281 1.18 11.26 20.41
N ASP A 282 1.51 9.97 20.43
CA ASP A 282 2.59 9.37 21.24
C ASP A 282 3.52 8.49 20.39
N GLY A 283 3.69 8.84 19.11
CA GLY A 283 4.61 8.15 18.20
C GLY A 283 4.14 6.76 17.76
N GLY A 284 2.83 6.55 17.72
CA GLY A 284 2.19 5.32 17.26
C GLY A 284 1.94 4.29 18.37
N GLU A 285 2.25 4.61 19.62
CA GLU A 285 2.03 3.73 20.78
C GLU A 285 0.52 3.55 21.05
N SER A 286 -0.27 4.61 20.95
CA SER A 286 -1.73 4.57 21.03
C SER A 286 -2.37 5.41 19.94
N TRP A 287 -3.60 5.03 19.59
CA TRP A 287 -4.36 5.60 18.49
C TRP A 287 -5.79 5.89 18.95
N SER A 288 -6.40 6.95 18.41
CA SER A 288 -7.82 7.19 18.60
C SER A 288 -8.65 6.06 17.97
N GLU A 289 -9.86 5.85 18.49
CA GLU A 289 -10.82 4.97 17.82
C GLU A 289 -10.99 5.41 16.35
N PRO A 290 -10.96 4.47 15.38
CA PRO A 290 -11.11 4.83 13.98
C PRO A 290 -12.49 5.43 13.69
N GLU A 291 -12.51 6.49 12.90
CA GLU A 291 -13.74 7.20 12.53
C GLU A 291 -13.87 7.33 11.02
N THR A 292 -15.09 7.48 10.51
CA THR A 292 -15.32 7.78 9.09
C THR A 292 -14.59 9.07 8.69
N LEU A 293 -13.76 8.98 7.65
CA LEU A 293 -13.09 10.12 7.05
C LEU A 293 -14.11 11.00 6.33
N ARG A 294 -14.02 12.30 6.57
CA ARG A 294 -14.89 13.32 5.97
C ARG A 294 -14.05 14.33 5.22
N TYR A 295 -14.67 15.19 4.42
CA TYR A 295 -13.98 16.36 3.87
C TYR A 295 -13.53 17.35 4.96
N GLY A 296 -14.07 17.21 6.17
CA GLY A 296 -13.72 17.91 7.40
C GLY A 296 -14.82 17.68 8.44
N ASP A 297 -14.63 18.17 9.66
CA ASP A 297 -15.59 17.97 10.74
C ASP A 297 -17.00 18.46 10.36
N GLY A 298 -18.00 17.58 10.51
CA GLY A 298 -19.39 17.87 10.17
C GLY A 298 -19.68 18.06 8.67
N LEU A 299 -18.74 17.68 7.79
CA LEU A 299 -18.95 17.63 6.34
C LEU A 299 -19.30 16.20 5.89
N PRO A 300 -19.76 16.01 4.63
CA PRO A 300 -20.02 14.68 4.08
C PRO A 300 -18.81 13.74 4.18
N PRO A 301 -19.07 12.42 4.26
CA PRO A 301 -18.01 11.42 4.26
C PRO A 301 -17.24 11.42 2.94
N VAL A 302 -16.00 10.95 2.98
CA VAL A 302 -15.22 10.58 1.80
C VAL A 302 -15.67 9.18 1.40
N GLU A 303 -16.54 9.11 0.41
CA GLU A 303 -17.04 7.85 -0.15
C GLU A 303 -15.93 7.09 -0.85
N GLN A 304 -15.76 5.82 -0.48
CA GLN A 304 -14.68 4.97 -0.96
C GLN A 304 -15.10 3.49 -0.90
N PRO A 305 -15.01 2.72 -2.00
CA PRO A 305 -15.20 1.27 -1.96
C PRO A 305 -14.06 0.57 -1.20
N LEU A 306 -14.18 -0.74 -1.00
CA LEU A 306 -13.08 -1.56 -0.51
C LEU A 306 -11.93 -1.63 -1.54
N SER A 307 -11.07 -0.62 -1.50
CA SER A 307 -9.94 -0.39 -2.41
C SER A 307 -8.88 0.48 -1.71
N PRO A 308 -7.57 0.34 -2.03
CA PRO A 308 -6.54 1.19 -1.46
C PRO A 308 -6.85 2.68 -1.64
N CYS A 309 -6.72 3.48 -0.56
CA CYS A 309 -6.94 4.93 -0.58
C CYS A 309 -5.72 5.70 -0.03
N PRO A 310 -4.61 5.74 -0.80
CA PRO A 310 -3.36 6.28 -0.31
C PRO A 310 -3.44 7.79 -0.07
N CYS A 311 -2.87 8.25 1.04
CA CYS A 311 -2.72 9.67 1.38
C CYS A 311 -1.25 10.04 1.56
N TYR A 312 -0.71 10.98 0.78
CA TYR A 312 0.72 11.34 0.87
C TYR A 312 0.91 12.79 1.31
N THR A 313 2.01 13.02 2.03
CA THR A 313 2.48 14.37 2.38
C THR A 313 3.12 15.02 1.16
N LEU A 314 2.55 16.15 0.72
CA LEU A 314 3.12 17.00 -0.32
C LEU A 314 4.15 17.95 0.28
N SER A 315 3.78 18.65 1.34
CA SER A 315 4.61 19.60 2.07
C SER A 315 4.22 19.57 3.53
N LYS A 316 4.94 20.28 4.41
CA LYS A 316 4.50 20.45 5.80
C LYS A 316 3.06 20.98 5.86
N GLY A 317 2.15 20.14 6.35
CA GLY A 317 0.73 20.47 6.50
C GLY A 317 -0.11 20.41 5.21
N GLU A 318 0.46 19.93 4.10
CA GLU A 318 -0.21 19.78 2.81
C GLU A 318 -0.19 18.31 2.40
N TYR A 319 -1.33 17.75 2.05
CA TYR A 319 -1.50 16.33 1.74
C TYR A 319 -2.27 16.13 0.44
N VAL A 320 -2.22 14.92 -0.10
CA VAL A 320 -3.05 14.50 -1.23
C VAL A 320 -3.60 13.10 -0.96
N LEU A 321 -4.93 12.98 -1.01
CA LEU A 321 -5.64 11.70 -0.91
C LEU A 321 -6.04 11.24 -2.31
N PHE A 322 -5.83 9.96 -2.62
CA PHE A 322 -6.36 9.29 -3.80
C PHE A 322 -7.46 8.31 -3.41
N TYR A 323 -8.59 8.39 -4.10
CA TYR A 323 -9.81 7.65 -3.75
C TYR A 323 -10.77 7.63 -4.96
N HIS A 324 -11.88 6.90 -4.88
CA HIS A 324 -12.79 6.69 -6.03
C HIS A 324 -14.02 7.61 -6.03
N ASN A 325 -14.34 8.25 -4.90
CA ASN A 325 -15.47 9.18 -4.75
C ASN A 325 -16.84 8.55 -5.07
N HIS A 326 -17.05 7.33 -4.59
CA HIS A 326 -18.35 6.65 -4.48
C HIS A 326 -18.19 5.51 -3.46
N ASP A 327 -19.28 4.95 -2.98
CA ASP A 327 -19.32 4.05 -1.82
C ASP A 327 -19.19 2.54 -2.16
N GLY A 328 -18.82 2.23 -3.41
CA GLY A 328 -18.92 0.88 -3.98
C GLY A 328 -20.16 0.65 -4.86
N HIS A 329 -21.00 1.66 -5.05
CA HIS A 329 -21.99 1.71 -6.13
C HIS A 329 -21.49 2.65 -7.23
N TYR A 330 -21.24 2.11 -8.41
CA TYR A 330 -20.80 2.89 -9.56
C TYR A 330 -21.46 2.35 -10.82
N GLY A 331 -22.41 3.10 -11.40
CA GLY A 331 -23.19 2.63 -12.55
C GLY A 331 -23.91 1.28 -12.25
N PRO A 332 -23.73 0.24 -13.08
CA PRO A 332 -24.30 -1.09 -12.83
C PRO A 332 -23.52 -1.94 -11.82
N TRP A 333 -22.33 -1.50 -11.38
CA TRP A 333 -21.44 -2.25 -10.50
C TRP A 333 -21.70 -1.92 -9.04
N THR A 334 -21.84 -2.95 -8.20
CA THR A 334 -22.18 -2.85 -6.78
C THR A 334 -21.31 -3.80 -5.95
N ALA A 335 -21.54 -3.84 -4.63
CA ALA A 335 -20.88 -4.79 -3.72
C ALA A 335 -19.34 -4.79 -3.80
N HIS A 336 -18.75 -3.62 -4.02
CA HIS A 336 -17.30 -3.44 -4.14
C HIS A 336 -16.64 -4.28 -5.25
N ALA A 337 -17.36 -4.55 -6.34
CA ALA A 337 -16.82 -5.22 -7.52
C ALA A 337 -15.56 -4.50 -8.05
N THR A 338 -14.70 -5.22 -8.76
CA THR A 338 -13.42 -4.71 -9.28
C THR A 338 -13.60 -3.43 -10.10
N GLU A 339 -14.66 -3.34 -10.89
CA GLU A 339 -15.03 -2.19 -11.73
C GLU A 339 -15.41 -0.94 -10.91
N THR A 340 -15.70 -1.10 -9.62
CA THR A 340 -15.92 0.02 -8.69
C THR A 340 -14.59 0.65 -8.26
N ARG A 341 -13.43 0.08 -8.61
CA ARG A 341 -12.13 0.68 -8.29
C ARG A 341 -11.67 1.66 -9.37
N ARG A 342 -12.61 2.45 -9.90
CA ARG A 342 -12.40 3.52 -10.87
C ARG A 342 -13.60 4.50 -10.87
N PRO A 343 -13.41 5.77 -11.27
CA PRO A 343 -12.14 6.43 -11.58
C PRO A 343 -11.30 6.66 -10.30
N ILE A 344 -10.15 7.30 -10.43
CA ILE A 344 -9.43 7.88 -9.29
C ILE A 344 -9.63 9.39 -9.29
N CYS A 345 -10.07 9.91 -8.15
CA CYS A 345 -10.04 11.31 -7.78
C CYS A 345 -8.88 11.60 -6.82
N MET A 346 -8.43 12.85 -6.85
CA MET A 346 -7.56 13.44 -5.82
C MET A 346 -8.38 14.37 -4.93
N ALA A 347 -8.05 14.43 -3.63
CA ALA A 347 -8.49 15.51 -2.76
C ALA A 347 -7.27 16.19 -2.11
N TYR A 348 -7.25 17.51 -2.15
CA TYR A 348 -6.17 18.30 -1.56
C TYR A 348 -6.40 18.45 -0.05
N GLY A 349 -5.44 17.99 0.75
CA GLY A 349 -5.49 18.03 2.21
C GLY A 349 -4.74 19.23 2.78
N LYS A 350 -5.33 19.90 3.76
CA LYS A 350 -4.68 20.92 4.59
C LYS A 350 -4.80 20.55 6.05
N PHE A 351 -3.70 20.66 6.78
CA PHE A 351 -3.68 20.49 8.23
C PHE A 351 -4.63 21.49 8.90
N ASP A 352 -5.46 20.99 9.81
CA ASP A 352 -6.38 21.75 10.63
C ASP A 352 -6.08 21.47 12.11
N PRO A 353 -5.32 22.35 12.81
CA PRO A 353 -4.91 22.09 14.19
C PRO A 353 -6.08 22.07 15.18
N GLU A 354 -7.16 22.78 14.87
CA GLU A 354 -8.35 22.88 15.72
C GLU A 354 -9.40 21.81 15.39
N GLY A 355 -9.23 21.11 14.26
CA GLY A 355 -10.11 20.05 13.82
C GLY A 355 -9.95 18.80 14.66
N ARG A 356 -11.07 18.14 14.97
CA ARG A 356 -11.05 16.78 15.50
C ARG A 356 -10.42 15.86 14.47
N GLN A 357 -10.90 15.92 13.22
CA GLN A 357 -10.16 15.41 12.08
C GLN A 357 -9.04 16.41 11.71
N PRO A 358 -7.76 16.04 11.85
CA PRO A 358 -6.65 16.99 11.78
C PRO A 358 -6.28 17.41 10.34
N VAL A 359 -6.97 16.89 9.34
CA VAL A 359 -6.76 17.24 7.93
C VAL A 359 -8.11 17.51 7.30
N ARG A 360 -8.29 18.69 6.72
CA ARG A 360 -9.44 19.02 5.87
C ARG A 360 -9.10 18.73 4.43
N PHE A 361 -10.05 18.15 3.69
CA PHE A 361 -9.88 17.81 2.29
C PHE A 361 -10.75 18.70 1.39
N SER A 362 -10.24 19.00 0.20
CA SER A 362 -11.01 19.66 -0.84
C SER A 362 -12.09 18.74 -1.41
N ALA A 363 -13.01 19.32 -2.16
CA ALA A 363 -13.87 18.60 -3.08
C ALA A 363 -13.02 17.76 -4.07
N PRO A 364 -13.60 16.67 -4.62
CA PRO A 364 -12.91 15.77 -5.54
C PRO A 364 -12.36 16.49 -6.78
N LEU A 365 -11.15 16.13 -7.18
CA LEU A 365 -10.53 16.49 -8.45
C LEU A 365 -10.31 15.21 -9.27
N SER A 366 -11.09 14.99 -10.34
CA SER A 366 -10.93 13.81 -11.21
C SER A 366 -9.49 13.68 -11.72
N TRP A 367 -8.84 12.52 -11.62
CA TRP A 367 -7.41 12.43 -11.91
C TRP A 367 -7.08 11.46 -13.05
N ILE A 368 -7.45 10.20 -12.93
CA ILE A 368 -7.25 9.17 -13.96
C ILE A 368 -8.44 8.22 -13.98
N ASP A 369 -8.68 7.62 -15.13
CA ASP A 369 -9.66 6.54 -15.31
C ASP A 369 -9.10 5.52 -16.31
N SER A 370 -9.54 4.27 -16.19
CA SER A 370 -9.31 3.21 -17.16
C SER A 370 -10.44 3.08 -18.17
N ASP A 371 -11.47 3.95 -18.10
CA ASP A 371 -12.67 3.96 -18.95
C ASP A 371 -13.40 2.61 -18.99
N ASN A 372 -13.23 1.79 -17.95
CA ASN A 372 -13.71 0.41 -17.89
C ASN A 372 -13.13 -0.52 -18.98
N ILE A 373 -12.01 -0.15 -19.59
CA ILE A 373 -11.36 -0.97 -20.61
C ILE A 373 -10.50 -2.01 -19.91
N GLU A 374 -10.83 -3.27 -20.18
CA GLU A 374 -10.13 -4.42 -19.63
C GLU A 374 -8.74 -4.59 -20.26
N LEU A 375 -7.76 -4.88 -19.41
CA LEU A 375 -6.43 -5.32 -19.78
C LEU A 375 -6.00 -6.41 -18.80
N ASN A 376 -5.60 -7.58 -19.31
CA ASN A 376 -5.26 -8.76 -18.48
C ASN A 376 -6.34 -9.07 -17.43
N HIS A 377 -7.61 -9.11 -17.86
CA HIS A 377 -8.78 -9.37 -17.00
C HIS A 377 -9.03 -8.33 -15.90
N ARG A 378 -8.43 -7.15 -16.03
CA ARG A 378 -8.54 -6.06 -15.04
C ARG A 378 -8.89 -4.74 -15.68
N CYS A 379 -9.76 -3.99 -15.01
CA CYS A 379 -10.01 -2.59 -15.31
C CYS A 379 -9.87 -1.71 -14.06
N ASP A 380 -9.63 -2.30 -12.89
CA ASP A 380 -9.47 -1.57 -11.64
C ASP A 380 -8.18 -0.75 -11.59
N LEU A 381 -8.22 0.34 -10.85
CA LEU A 381 -7.07 1.13 -10.47
C LEU A 381 -6.85 1.00 -8.96
N ALA A 382 -6.56 -0.21 -8.47
CA ALA A 382 -6.26 -0.41 -7.05
C ALA A 382 -4.84 0.13 -6.74
N MET A 383 -4.79 1.26 -6.04
CA MET A 383 -3.64 2.16 -5.92
C MET A 383 -2.52 1.67 -4.98
N TYR A 384 -1.95 0.48 -5.21
CA TYR A 384 -0.71 0.00 -4.54
C TYR A 384 0.50 0.79 -4.98
N SER A 385 0.51 2.05 -4.57
CA SER A 385 1.33 3.11 -5.08
C SER A 385 2.46 3.48 -4.14
N SER A 386 3.36 4.29 -4.65
CA SER A 386 4.35 5.01 -3.86
C SER A 386 4.46 6.45 -4.37
N PHE A 387 5.01 7.30 -3.51
CA PHE A 387 5.16 8.71 -3.77
C PHE A 387 6.62 9.12 -3.59
N GLU A 388 7.11 9.93 -4.53
CA GLU A 388 8.44 10.53 -4.50
C GLU A 388 8.44 11.90 -5.18
N TYR A 389 9.42 12.73 -4.80
CA TYR A 389 9.74 13.93 -5.56
C TYR A 389 10.77 13.60 -6.63
N VAL A 390 10.49 13.91 -7.90
CA VAL A 390 11.43 13.73 -9.01
C VAL A 390 11.65 15.07 -9.68
N ASP A 391 12.90 15.54 -9.74
CA ASP A 391 13.25 16.88 -10.23
C ASP A 391 12.38 18.00 -9.60
N GLY A 392 12.18 17.91 -8.28
CA GLY A 392 11.37 18.88 -7.51
C GLY A 392 9.86 18.80 -7.75
N ARG A 393 9.36 17.82 -8.52
CA ARG A 393 7.94 17.62 -8.79
C ARG A 393 7.40 16.41 -8.04
N PRO A 394 6.21 16.49 -7.41
CA PRO A 394 5.57 15.36 -6.78
C PRO A 394 5.10 14.36 -7.85
N VAL A 395 5.51 13.10 -7.74
CA VAL A 395 5.14 12.02 -8.65
C VAL A 395 4.52 10.89 -7.85
N LEU A 396 3.34 10.45 -8.30
CA LEU A 396 2.77 9.20 -7.84
C LEU A 396 3.17 8.08 -8.80
N PHE A 397 3.81 7.05 -8.27
CA PHE A 397 4.14 5.82 -8.97
C PHE A 397 3.08 4.77 -8.62
N PHE A 398 2.46 4.16 -9.62
CA PHE A 398 1.35 3.24 -9.40
C PHE A 398 1.27 2.14 -10.48
N PRO A 399 0.67 0.99 -10.15
CA PRO A 399 0.30 -0.01 -11.14
C PRO A 399 -0.97 0.42 -11.91
N ASP A 400 -0.88 0.61 -13.23
CA ASP A 400 -2.04 0.82 -14.09
C ASP A 400 -2.66 -0.55 -14.41
N ARG A 401 -3.89 -0.78 -13.90
CA ARG A 401 -4.60 -2.07 -13.96
C ARG A 401 -3.77 -3.24 -13.47
N LYS A 402 -2.79 -2.93 -12.61
CA LYS A 402 -1.78 -3.86 -12.09
C LYS A 402 -1.07 -4.64 -13.19
N HIS A 403 -0.94 -4.03 -14.37
CA HIS A 403 -0.25 -4.58 -15.52
C HIS A 403 0.97 -3.72 -15.85
N PHE A 404 0.77 -2.45 -16.22
CA PHE A 404 1.88 -1.51 -16.42
C PHE A 404 2.31 -0.89 -15.09
N LEU A 405 3.60 -0.57 -14.97
CA LEU A 405 4.09 0.27 -13.87
C LEU A 405 4.43 1.65 -14.42
N VAL A 406 3.74 2.65 -13.91
CA VAL A 406 3.78 4.01 -14.43
C VAL A 406 3.93 5.04 -13.30
N GLY A 407 4.31 6.25 -13.66
CA GLY A 407 4.33 7.40 -12.76
C GLY A 407 3.60 8.57 -13.38
N LYS A 408 2.90 9.36 -12.57
CA LYS A 408 2.18 10.56 -13.01
C LYS A 408 2.45 11.72 -12.06
N VAL A 409 2.77 12.88 -12.65
CA VAL A 409 3.03 14.11 -11.90
C VAL A 409 1.72 14.61 -11.29
N ILE A 410 1.79 14.97 -10.01
CA ILE A 410 0.69 15.66 -9.34
C ILE A 410 0.82 17.16 -9.65
N ASP A 411 -0.05 17.67 -10.51
CA ASP A 411 -0.02 19.08 -10.87
C ASP A 411 -0.45 19.97 -9.69
N ARG A 412 0.53 20.64 -9.07
CA ARG A 412 0.31 21.58 -7.96
C ARG A 412 -0.54 22.78 -8.37
N ALA A 413 -0.51 23.22 -9.63
CA ALA A 413 -1.36 24.32 -10.09
C ALA A 413 -2.84 23.92 -10.04
N ARG A 414 -3.13 22.63 -10.29
CA ARG A 414 -4.47 22.08 -10.17
C ARG A 414 -4.95 22.02 -8.71
N LEU A 415 -4.04 21.69 -7.78
CA LEU A 415 -4.34 21.69 -6.34
C LEU A 415 -4.55 23.11 -5.77
N ALA A 416 -3.90 24.13 -6.34
CA ALA A 416 -4.07 25.52 -5.92
C ALA A 416 -5.52 26.03 -6.12
N ASN A 417 -6.24 25.45 -7.08
CA ASN A 417 -7.65 25.77 -7.38
C ASN A 417 -8.65 24.87 -6.64
N ALA A 418 -8.18 24.02 -5.71
CA ALA A 418 -9.03 23.09 -5.00
C ALA A 418 -10.02 23.82 -4.07
N VAL A 419 -11.30 23.46 -4.17
CA VAL A 419 -12.38 24.08 -3.39
C VAL A 419 -12.60 23.27 -2.12
N PHE A 420 -12.51 23.91 -0.96
CA PHE A 420 -12.80 23.26 0.33
C PHE A 420 -14.29 23.41 0.67
N PRO A 421 -15.03 22.31 0.89
CA PRO A 421 -16.42 22.40 1.29
C PRO A 421 -16.57 23.15 2.63
N LYS A 422 -17.68 23.88 2.75
CA LYS A 422 -18.07 24.60 3.97
C LYS A 422 -19.33 23.96 4.53
N LYS A 423 -19.49 24.00 5.87
CA LYS A 423 -20.77 23.65 6.48
C LYS A 423 -21.84 24.57 5.89
N ARG A 424 -22.98 24.01 5.46
CA ARG A 424 -24.14 24.85 5.15
C ARG A 424 -24.57 25.51 6.47
N ALA A 425 -24.74 26.83 6.42
CA ALA A 425 -25.16 27.64 7.57
C ALA A 425 -26.58 27.29 8.01
#